data_AF-A0A943XU20-F1
#
_entry.id   AF-A0A943XU20-F1
#
_cell.length_a   1.000
_cell.length_b   1.000
_cell.length_c   1.000
_cell.angle_alpha   90.00
_cell.angle_beta   90.00
_cell.angle_gamma   90.00
#
_symmetry.space_group_name_H-M   'P 1'
#
loop_
_entity.id
_entity.type
_entity.pdbx_description
1 polymer ?
#
loop_
_entity_poly.entity_id
_entity_poly.type
_entity_poly.pdbx_seq_one_letter_code
_entity_poly.pdbx_strand_id
1 'polypeptide(L)'
;MLSEKYLKMTQLSSSIGLAYEASLKRAAEIGSENVFDYSIGNPSVPAPEQFADAIVDIVRHVPHAELHSYCHSGGAPALREAIVADLNARFGMQYRPEDIFI
;
A
#
# COMPACT_ATOMS: atom_id res chain seq x y z
N MET A 1 9.95 1.52 -31.54
CA MET A 1 8.87 2.54 -31.60
C MET A 1 7.92 2.24 -30.46
N LEU A 2 7.55 3.22 -29.63
CA LEU A 2 6.63 3.00 -28.50
C LEU A 2 5.19 2.87 -29.01
N SER A 3 4.38 2.02 -28.37
CA SER A 3 2.95 1.93 -28.69
C SER A 3 2.26 3.26 -28.38
N GLU A 4 1.48 3.79 -29.32
CA GLU A 4 0.70 5.01 -29.12
C GLU A 4 -0.22 4.94 -27.90
N LYS A 5 -0.75 3.75 -27.60
CA LYS A 5 -1.59 3.53 -26.41
C LYS A 5 -0.83 3.88 -25.14
N TYR A 6 0.40 3.36 -24.98
CA TYR A 6 1.20 3.61 -23.79
C TYR A 6 1.71 5.05 -23.71
N LEU A 7 2.07 5.65 -24.85
CA LEU A 7 2.44 7.07 -24.91
C LEU A 7 1.31 7.99 -24.43
N LYS A 8 0.07 7.69 -24.83
CA LYS A 8 -1.11 8.45 -24.37
C LYS A 8 -1.34 8.28 -22.87
N MET A 9 -1.16 7.07 -22.33
CA MET A 9 -1.32 6.81 -20.89
C MET A 9 -0.34 7.61 -20.03
N THR A 10 0.90 7.82 -20.49
CA THR A 10 1.90 8.62 -19.74
C THR A 10 1.65 10.12 -19.81
N GLN A 11 0.80 10.59 -20.72
CA GLN A 11 0.46 12.02 -20.87
C GLN A 11 -0.78 12.43 -20.06
N LEU A 12 -1.50 11.46 -19.49
CA LEU A 12 -2.69 11.75 -18.67
C LEU A 12 -2.26 12.29 -17.31
N SER A 13 -2.80 13.45 -16.93
CA SER A 13 -2.65 14.01 -15.59
C SER A 13 -3.82 13.59 -14.71
N SER A 14 -3.53 13.17 -13.47
CA SER A 14 -4.57 12.88 -12.48
C SER A 14 -5.24 14.19 -12.04
N SER A 15 -6.56 14.27 -12.13
CA SER A 15 -7.33 15.40 -11.61
C SER A 15 -7.12 15.58 -10.10
N ILE A 16 -6.97 14.49 -9.35
CA ILE A 16 -6.64 14.50 -7.91
C ILE A 16 -5.23 15.05 -7.70
N GLY A 17 -4.25 14.60 -8.50
CA GLY A 17 -2.87 15.09 -8.39
C GLY A 17 -2.76 16.59 -8.63
N LEU A 18 -3.46 17.10 -9.65
CA LEU A 18 -3.50 18.53 -9.95
C LEU A 18 -4.18 19.34 -8.83
N ALA A 19 -5.25 18.81 -8.23
CA ALA A 19 -5.91 19.45 -7.09
C ALA A 19 -5.00 19.51 -5.85
N TYR A 20 -4.29 18.43 -5.56
CA TYR A 20 -3.30 18.36 -4.48
C TYR A 20 -2.13 19.34 -4.73
N GLU A 21 -1.60 19.41 -5.95
CA GLU A 21 -0.55 20.40 -6.26
C GLU A 21 -1.04 21.85 -6.14
N ALA A 22 -2.28 22.12 -6.54
CA ALA A 22 -2.88 23.44 -6.38
C ALA A 22 -3.09 23.79 -4.91
N SER A 23 -3.49 22.83 -4.07
CA SER A 23 -3.63 23.03 -2.62
C SER A 23 -2.30 23.37 -1.96
N LEU A 24 -1.22 22.67 -2.32
CA LEU A 24 0.13 22.94 -1.83
C LEU A 24 0.62 24.35 -2.22
N LYS A 25 0.41 24.75 -3.48
CA LYS A 25 0.73 26.11 -3.96
C LYS A 25 -0.06 27.15 -3.16
N ARG A 26 -1.35 26.90 -2.95
CA ARG A 26 -2.20 27.82 -2.19
C ARG A 26 -1.77 27.91 -0.71
N ALA A 27 -1.42 26.79 -0.09
CA ALA A 27 -0.94 26.75 1.29
C ALA A 27 0.36 27.54 1.48
N ALA A 28 1.24 27.55 0.47
CA ALA A 28 2.44 28.39 0.49
C ALA A 28 2.14 29.91 0.43
N GLU A 29 1.00 30.30 -0.18
CA GLU A 29 0.59 31.71 -0.30
C GLU A 29 -0.17 32.20 0.94
N ILE A 30 -1.03 31.37 1.53
CA ILE A 30 -1.99 31.79 2.56
C ILE A 30 -1.90 31.01 3.88
N GLY A 31 -0.91 30.13 4.04
CA GLY A 31 -0.83 29.22 5.19
C GLY A 31 -1.69 27.96 5.01
N SER A 32 -1.19 26.81 5.46
CA SER A 32 -1.88 25.53 5.33
C SER A 32 -3.15 25.46 6.16
N GLU A 33 -3.21 26.17 7.28
CA GLU A 33 -4.38 26.29 8.14
C GLU A 33 -5.58 26.96 7.45
N ASN A 34 -5.35 27.67 6.34
CA ASN A 34 -6.37 28.35 5.55
C ASN A 34 -6.73 27.60 4.26
N VAL A 35 -6.20 26.38 4.06
CA VAL A 35 -6.46 25.53 2.89
C VAL A 35 -7.13 24.23 3.32
N PHE A 36 -8.37 24.04 2.88
CA PHE A 36 -9.13 22.82 3.13
C PHE A 36 -8.95 21.83 1.98
N ASP A 37 -7.87 21.04 2.04
CA ASP A 37 -7.57 20.03 1.02
C ASP A 37 -8.26 18.70 1.32
N TYR A 38 -9.24 18.34 0.50
CA TYR A 38 -9.95 17.04 0.53
C TYR A 38 -9.67 16.20 -0.72
N SER A 39 -8.60 16.51 -1.46
CA SER A 39 -8.32 15.88 -2.75
C SER A 39 -7.66 14.50 -2.65
N ILE A 40 -6.58 14.37 -1.87
CA ILE A 40 -5.77 13.16 -1.80
C ILE A 40 -6.23 12.21 -0.68
N GLY A 41 -6.37 10.93 -1.01
CA GLY A 41 -6.88 9.90 -0.09
C GLY A 41 -5.80 9.09 0.64
N ASN A 42 -4.66 9.71 0.97
CA ASN A 42 -3.60 9.01 1.72
C ASN A 42 -4.09 8.69 3.15
N PRO A 43 -3.87 7.47 3.67
CA PRO A 43 -4.15 7.17 5.08
C PRO A 43 -3.43 8.16 6.01
N SER A 44 -4.16 8.75 6.96
CA SER A 44 -3.65 9.81 7.84
C SER A 44 -3.47 9.40 9.30
N VAL A 45 -4.06 8.26 9.70
CA VAL A 45 -3.89 7.71 11.06
C VAL A 45 -2.63 6.85 11.09
N PRO A 46 -1.74 7.01 12.08
CA PRO A 46 -0.54 6.18 12.20
C PRO A 46 -0.91 4.70 12.35
N ALA A 47 -0.04 3.83 11.83
CA ALA A 47 -0.17 2.40 12.06
C ALA A 47 -0.05 2.08 13.57
N PRO A 48 -0.66 0.98 14.05
CA PRO A 48 -0.46 0.51 15.42
C PRO A 48 1.02 0.23 15.72
N GLU A 49 1.47 0.46 16.95
CA GLU A 49 2.87 0.27 17.37
C GLU A 49 3.39 -1.15 17.09
N GLN A 50 2.51 -2.15 17.21
CA GLN A 50 2.80 -3.56 16.94
C GLN A 50 3.29 -3.80 15.51
N PHE A 51 2.91 -2.94 14.56
CA PHE A 51 3.41 -3.03 13.18
C PHE A 51 4.90 -2.71 13.10
N ALA A 52 5.35 -1.67 13.79
CA ALA A 52 6.76 -1.29 13.84
C ALA A 52 7.58 -2.37 14.57
N ASP A 53 7.06 -2.89 15.67
CA ASP A 53 7.71 -3.98 16.43
C ASP A 53 7.91 -5.23 15.58
N ALA A 54 6.88 -5.64 14.81
CA ALA A 54 6.96 -6.80 13.92
C ALA A 54 8.03 -6.61 12.83
N ILE A 55 8.15 -5.41 12.24
CA ILE A 55 9.19 -5.12 11.26
C ILE A 55 10.58 -5.24 11.89
N VAL A 56 10.78 -4.64 13.07
CA VAL A 56 12.07 -4.67 13.78
C VAL A 56 12.44 -6.11 14.15
N ASP A 57 11.48 -6.90 14.61
CA ASP A 57 11.69 -8.31 14.95
C ASP A 57 12.14 -9.12 13.73
N ILE A 58 11.43 -8.99 12.61
CA ILE A 58 11.77 -9.66 11.35
C ILE A 58 13.17 -9.29 10.89
N VAL A 59 13.50 -7.99 10.88
CA VAL A 59 14.82 -7.50 10.42
C VAL A 59 15.96 -8.00 11.32
N ARG A 60 15.72 -8.19 12.62
CA ARG A 60 16.74 -8.62 13.57
C ARG A 60 16.95 -10.13 13.61
N HIS A 61 15.90 -10.91 13.37
CA HIS A 61 15.91 -12.35 13.66
C HIS A 61 15.76 -13.26 12.43
N VAL A 62 15.23 -12.76 11.32
CA VAL A 62 15.14 -13.55 10.08
C VAL A 62 16.46 -13.42 9.30
N PRO A 63 17.10 -14.53 8.88
CA PRO A 63 18.29 -14.46 8.06
C PRO A 63 18.07 -13.60 6.80
N HIS A 64 18.97 -12.66 6.52
CA HIS A 64 18.82 -11.72 5.39
C HIS A 64 18.58 -12.42 4.04
N ALA A 65 19.26 -13.55 3.81
CA ALA A 65 19.09 -14.33 2.59
C ALA A 65 17.66 -14.87 2.47
N GLU A 66 17.01 -15.23 3.56
CA GLU A 66 15.61 -15.66 3.58
C GLU A 66 14.68 -14.46 3.43
N LEU A 67 14.90 -13.40 4.22
CA LEU A 67 14.05 -12.21 4.26
C LEU A 67 13.94 -11.48 2.92
N HIS A 68 15.05 -11.39 2.17
CA HIS A 68 15.13 -10.59 0.95
C HIS A 68 15.10 -11.42 -0.34
N SER A 69 14.93 -12.75 -0.23
CA SER A 69 14.79 -13.62 -1.41
C SER A 69 13.37 -13.56 -1.97
N TYR A 70 13.23 -13.97 -3.24
CA TYR A 70 11.92 -14.18 -3.84
C TYR A 70 11.14 -15.26 -3.09
N CYS A 71 9.85 -15.03 -2.92
CA CYS A 71 8.90 -16.05 -2.50
C CYS A 71 8.22 -16.70 -3.72
N HIS A 72 7.32 -17.66 -3.46
CA HIS A 72 6.50 -18.27 -4.51
C HIS A 72 5.70 -17.20 -5.28
N SER A 73 5.40 -17.44 -6.56
CA SER A 73 4.78 -16.44 -7.44
C SER A 73 3.38 -15.98 -6.98
N GLY A 74 2.69 -16.78 -6.19
CA GLY A 74 1.41 -16.41 -5.56
C GLY A 74 1.54 -15.78 -4.16
N GLY A 75 2.77 -15.53 -3.70
CA GLY A 75 3.06 -15.08 -2.35
C GLY A 75 3.54 -16.19 -1.41
N ALA A 76 4.15 -15.79 -0.30
CA ALA A 76 4.66 -16.71 0.72
C ALA A 76 3.54 -17.63 1.26
N PRO A 77 3.73 -18.97 1.29
CA PRO A 77 2.70 -19.90 1.76
C PRO A 77 2.18 -19.59 3.18
N ALA A 78 3.09 -19.31 4.12
CA ALA A 78 2.74 -18.98 5.50
C ALA A 78 1.90 -17.69 5.61
N LEU A 79 2.13 -16.70 4.74
CA LEU A 79 1.33 -15.48 4.70
C LEU A 79 -0.09 -15.77 4.22
N ARG A 80 -0.25 -16.58 3.17
CA ARG A 80 -1.57 -16.97 2.65
C ARG A 80 -2.36 -17.77 3.68
N GLU A 81 -1.72 -18.69 4.39
CA GLU A 81 -2.33 -19.44 5.49
C GLU A 81 -2.79 -18.51 6.63
N ALA A 82 -1.97 -17.55 7.04
CA ALA A 82 -2.32 -16.60 8.08
C ALA A 82 -3.53 -15.71 7.69
N ILE A 83 -3.55 -15.20 6.44
CA ILE A 83 -4.66 -14.41 5.91
C ILE A 83 -5.96 -15.24 5.92
N VAL A 84 -5.91 -16.48 5.43
CA VAL A 84 -7.08 -17.35 5.37
C VAL A 84 -7.60 -17.69 6.76
N ALA A 85 -6.72 -17.99 7.71
CA ALA A 85 -7.10 -18.26 9.09
C ALA A 85 -7.85 -17.07 9.71
N ASP A 86 -7.33 -15.85 9.53
CA ASP A 86 -7.97 -14.63 10.02
C ASP A 86 -9.32 -14.35 9.33
N LEU A 87 -9.39 -14.47 8.00
CA LEU A 87 -10.64 -14.26 7.25
C LEU A 87 -11.73 -15.27 7.64
N ASN A 88 -11.37 -16.54 7.74
CA ASN A 88 -12.33 -17.59 8.11
C ASN A 88 -12.80 -17.40 9.57
N ALA A 89 -11.92 -16.99 10.48
CA ALA A 89 -12.29 -16.71 11.87
C ALA A 89 -13.21 -15.49 12.01
N ARG A 90 -12.92 -14.37 11.31
CA ARG A 90 -13.70 -13.13 11.41
C ARG A 90 -15.06 -13.22 10.74
N PHE A 91 -15.14 -13.95 9.62
CA PHE A 91 -16.30 -13.91 8.74
C PHE A 91 -17.02 -15.26 8.61
N GLY A 92 -16.54 -16.33 9.23
CA GLY A 92 -17.15 -17.67 9.14
C GLY A 92 -17.07 -18.28 7.73
N MET A 93 -16.11 -17.83 6.93
CA MET A 93 -15.92 -18.26 5.55
C MET A 93 -15.12 -19.58 5.47
N GLN A 94 -14.99 -20.11 4.25
CA GLN A 94 -14.21 -21.31 3.94
C GLN A 94 -13.17 -21.04 2.85
N TYR A 95 -12.45 -19.92 2.96
CA TYR A 95 -11.33 -19.64 2.07
C TYR A 95 -10.23 -20.69 2.25
N ARG A 96 -9.50 -20.94 1.17
CA ARG A 96 -8.31 -21.77 1.11
C ARG A 96 -7.10 -20.90 0.75
N PRO A 97 -5.86 -21.30 1.09
CA PRO A 97 -4.67 -20.55 0.70
C PRO A 97 -4.55 -20.31 -0.81
N GLU A 98 -5.15 -21.17 -1.64
CA GLU A 98 -5.20 -21.03 -3.09
C GLU A 98 -6.13 -19.90 -3.57
N ASP A 99 -7.03 -19.41 -2.72
CA ASP A 99 -7.93 -18.29 -3.03
C ASP A 99 -7.26 -16.93 -2.81
N ILE A 100 -6.04 -16.90 -2.25
CA ILE A 100 -5.27 -15.69 -1.95
C ILE A 100 -4.04 -15.62 -2.87
N PHE A 101 -3.86 -14.47 -3.53
CA PHE A 101 -2.67 -14.13 -4.32
C PHE A 101 -2.09 -12.81 -3.80
N ILE A 102 -0.77 -12.79 -3.55
CA ILE A 102 -0.02 -11.63 -3.04
C ILE A 102 1.09 -11.28 -4.02
#